data_AF-W4VG63-F1
#
_entry.id   AF-W4VG63-F1
#
_cell.length_a   1.000
_cell.length_b   1.000
_cell.length_c   1.000
_cell.angle_alpha   90.00
_cell.angle_beta   90.00
_cell.angle_gamma   90.00
#
_symmetry.space_group_name_H-M   'P 1'
#
loop_
_entity.id
_entity.type
_entity.pdbx_description
1 polymer ?
#
loop_
_entity_poly.entity_id
_entity_poly.type
_entity_poly.pdbx_seq_one_letter_code
_entity_poly.pdbx_strand_id
1 'polypeptide(L)'
;MKHHQYAITPPMGGWNSWDCYGATVTEEEVKGNAEYMATHLKQFGWEYIVVDIQWSEAGAVSSAYRPFIPLEMDEFSRLIPASNRFPLSKDNQGFKPLANDIHQKGLKFGIHIMRGIPRQAVHQNTAISGTNKRARDIAKPNSICPWNTDMYGIDSNKDGAQAYYDSLFQLYAEWGSGLC
;
A
#
# COMPACT_ATOMS: atom_id res chain seq x y z
N MET A 1 9.35 12.16 -17.17
CA MET A 1 10.29 12.68 -16.15
C MET A 1 11.20 11.53 -15.70
N LYS A 2 12.44 11.78 -15.28
CA LYS A 2 13.38 10.74 -14.83
C LYS A 2 13.29 10.60 -13.30
N HIS A 3 13.33 9.37 -12.78
CA HIS A 3 13.08 9.10 -11.35
C HIS A 3 14.03 9.84 -10.39
N HIS A 4 15.26 10.15 -10.80
CA HIS A 4 16.24 10.93 -10.02
C HIS A 4 15.76 12.35 -9.66
N GLN A 5 14.75 12.89 -10.34
CA GLN A 5 14.22 14.23 -10.07
C GLN A 5 13.19 14.26 -8.93
N TYR A 6 12.73 13.10 -8.45
CA TYR A 6 11.72 13.00 -7.39
C TYR A 6 12.31 12.98 -5.97
N ALA A 7 13.61 12.73 -5.84
CA ALA A 7 14.35 12.74 -4.57
C ALA A 7 15.73 13.38 -4.77
N ILE A 8 15.73 14.68 -5.09
CA ILE A 8 16.95 15.46 -5.36
C ILE A 8 17.80 15.61 -4.09
N THR A 9 17.13 15.68 -2.94
CA THR A 9 17.73 15.49 -1.62
C THR A 9 17.32 14.11 -1.09
N PRO A 10 18.07 13.51 -0.14
CA PRO A 10 17.53 12.41 0.65
C PRO A 10 16.12 12.81 1.11
N PRO A 11 15.12 11.91 1.08
CA PRO A 11 13.82 12.18 1.68
C PRO A 11 14.05 12.52 3.15
N MET A 12 14.19 13.81 3.46
CA MET A 12 14.48 14.30 4.79
C MET A 12 13.16 14.43 5.52
N GLY A 13 13.04 13.74 6.66
CA GLY A 13 11.90 13.85 7.56
C GLY A 13 10.59 13.26 7.02
N GLY A 14 10.32 12.02 7.38
CA GLY A 14 9.01 11.40 7.18
C GLY A 14 8.52 10.77 8.47
N TRP A 15 7.21 10.63 8.60
CA TRP A 15 6.59 9.81 9.63
C TRP A 15 6.17 8.49 9.00
N ASN A 16 6.40 7.41 9.73
CA ASN A 16 5.98 6.07 9.37
C ASN A 16 5.25 5.44 10.57
N SER A 17 4.16 4.75 10.30
CA SER A 17 3.29 4.22 11.35
C SER A 17 3.84 3.00 12.11
N TRP A 18 4.86 2.30 11.59
CA TRP A 18 5.32 1.00 12.11
C TRP A 18 5.79 1.04 13.57
N ASP A 19 6.67 1.96 13.93
CA ASP A 19 7.27 1.98 15.26
C ASP A 19 6.25 2.33 16.35
N CYS A 20 5.20 3.07 16.01
CA CYS A 20 4.17 3.49 16.95
C CYS A 20 2.99 2.50 17.01
N TYR A 21 2.57 1.99 15.84
CA TYR A 21 1.30 1.28 15.68
C TYR A 21 1.44 -0.11 15.05
N GLY A 22 2.65 -0.54 14.68
CA GLY A 22 2.87 -1.78 13.95
C GLY A 22 1.99 -1.83 12.68
N ALA A 23 1.21 -2.90 12.54
CA ALA A 23 0.29 -3.09 11.42
C ALA A 23 -1.12 -2.49 11.65
N THR A 24 -1.40 -1.82 12.77
CA THR A 24 -2.78 -1.50 13.21
C THR A 24 -3.22 -0.06 13.02
N VAL A 25 -2.39 0.76 12.38
CA VAL A 25 -2.68 2.20 12.22
C VAL A 25 -4.07 2.46 11.63
N THR A 26 -4.75 3.47 12.16
CA THR A 26 -6.09 3.92 11.75
C THR A 26 -6.02 5.27 11.03
N GLU A 27 -7.07 5.58 10.26
CA GLU A 27 -7.15 6.84 9.52
C GLU A 27 -7.03 8.08 10.43
N GLU A 28 -7.62 8.04 11.62
CA GLU A 28 -7.57 9.14 12.57
C GLU A 28 -6.13 9.40 13.07
N GLU A 29 -5.39 8.33 13.37
CA GLU A 29 -3.99 8.43 13.80
C GLU A 29 -3.11 8.98 12.68
N VAL A 30 -3.32 8.56 11.43
CA VAL A 30 -2.59 9.11 10.28
C VAL A 30 -2.87 10.60 10.13
N LYS A 31 -4.14 11.02 10.20
CA LYS A 31 -4.53 12.43 10.08
C LYS A 31 -4.00 13.28 11.24
N GLY A 32 -3.97 12.74 12.46
CA GLY A 32 -3.39 13.41 13.63
C GLY A 32 -1.89 13.67 13.46
N ASN A 33 -1.14 12.66 13.00
CA ASN A 33 0.30 12.82 12.72
C ASN A 33 0.56 13.77 11.54
N ALA A 34 -0.30 13.74 10.51
CA ALA A 34 -0.24 14.68 9.39
C ALA A 34 -0.47 16.14 9.84
N GLU A 35 -1.45 16.38 10.71
CA GLU A 35 -1.71 17.71 11.28
C GLU A 35 -0.54 18.22 12.11
N TYR A 36 0.02 17.36 12.96
CA TYR A 36 1.19 17.70 13.77
C TYR A 36 2.40 18.05 12.90
N MET A 37 2.68 17.22 11.88
CA MET A 37 3.78 17.46 10.96
C MET A 37 3.59 18.77 10.19
N ALA A 38 2.37 19.02 9.67
CA ALA A 38 2.05 20.24 8.93
C ALA A 38 2.27 21.50 9.78
N THR A 39 1.93 21.44 11.07
CA THR A 39 2.02 22.59 12.00
C THR A 39 3.43 22.83 12.52
N HIS A 40 4.18 21.76 12.84
CA HIS A 40 5.42 21.89 13.62
C HIS A 40 6.69 21.53 12.84
N LEU A 41 6.61 20.57 11.93
CA LEU A 41 7.79 19.92 11.35
C LEU A 41 8.02 20.27 9.88
N LYS A 42 6.95 20.63 9.15
CA LYS A 42 7.00 20.93 7.71
C LYS A 42 7.99 22.03 7.36
N GLN A 43 8.10 23.07 8.20
CA GLN A 43 9.08 24.15 8.03
C GLN A 43 10.55 23.68 8.09
N PHE A 44 10.81 22.52 8.69
CA PHE A 44 12.14 21.89 8.78
C PHE A 44 12.37 20.84 7.70
N GLY A 45 11.48 20.74 6.70
CA GLY A 45 11.60 19.84 5.57
C GLY A 45 10.86 18.50 5.71
N TRP A 46 10.15 18.26 6.81
CA TRP A 46 9.38 17.03 6.99
C TRP A 46 8.13 17.04 6.12
N GLU A 47 8.00 16.06 5.23
CA GLU A 47 6.94 16.08 4.23
C GLU A 47 6.21 14.76 4.02
N TYR A 48 6.78 13.61 4.39
CA TYR A 48 6.16 12.31 4.08
C TYR A 48 5.33 11.76 5.25
N ILE A 49 4.09 11.37 4.97
CA ILE A 49 3.22 10.60 5.86
C ILE A 49 3.04 9.21 5.24
N VAL A 50 3.62 8.19 5.87
CA VAL A 50 3.67 6.83 5.35
C VAL A 50 2.80 5.89 6.18
N VAL A 51 1.83 5.26 5.52
CA VAL A 51 1.04 4.16 6.08
C VAL A 51 1.81 2.87 5.88
N ASP A 52 2.29 2.27 6.97
CA ASP A 52 3.09 1.06 6.91
C ASP A 52 2.23 -0.20 6.63
N ILE A 53 2.85 -1.37 6.69
CA ILE A 53 2.36 -2.66 6.21
C ILE A 53 0.97 -3.03 6.74
N GLN A 54 0.28 -3.89 5.97
CA GLN A 54 -0.98 -4.53 6.34
C GLN A 54 -2.16 -3.56 6.54
N TRP A 55 -2.16 -2.42 5.87
CA TRP A 55 -3.36 -1.57 5.77
C TRP A 55 -4.58 -2.26 5.13
N SER A 56 -4.36 -3.36 4.40
CA SER A 56 -5.41 -4.22 3.84
C SER A 56 -5.89 -5.33 4.79
N GLU A 57 -5.25 -5.50 5.95
CA GLU A 57 -5.71 -6.44 6.97
C GLU A 57 -6.65 -5.75 7.95
N ALA A 58 -7.94 -6.08 7.89
CA ALA A 58 -8.96 -5.52 8.77
C ALA A 58 -8.78 -5.92 10.24
N GLY A 59 -8.24 -7.12 10.49
CA GLY A 59 -8.09 -7.67 11.83
C GLY A 59 -6.69 -7.57 12.43
N ALA A 60 -5.84 -6.68 11.92
CA ALA A 60 -4.50 -6.48 12.46
C ALA A 60 -4.61 -5.94 13.91
N VAL A 61 -3.88 -6.56 14.85
CA VAL A 61 -3.94 -6.23 16.29
C VAL A 61 -2.60 -5.86 16.91
N SER A 62 -1.49 -6.05 16.19
CA SER A 62 -0.14 -5.78 16.71
C SER A 62 0.87 -5.65 15.56
N SER A 63 2.16 -5.58 15.89
CA SER A 63 3.29 -5.80 14.97
C SER A 63 3.46 -7.28 14.59
N ALA A 64 2.90 -8.20 15.37
CA ALA A 64 2.86 -9.61 15.04
C ALA A 64 1.74 -9.90 14.02
N TYR A 65 2.15 -10.35 12.83
CA TYR A 65 1.23 -10.67 11.73
C TYR A 65 0.35 -11.88 12.05
N ARG A 66 -0.94 -11.81 11.69
CA ARG A 66 -1.86 -12.94 11.80
C ARG A 66 -1.75 -13.80 10.54
N PRO A 67 -1.19 -15.01 10.63
CA PRO A 67 -0.88 -15.77 9.43
C PRO A 67 -2.17 -16.29 8.76
N PHE A 68 -2.17 -16.31 7.43
CA PHE A 68 -3.21 -16.92 6.58
C PHE A 68 -4.63 -16.35 6.75
N ILE A 69 -4.75 -15.05 7.04
CA ILE A 69 -6.02 -14.36 7.12
C ILE A 69 -6.49 -13.85 5.74
N PRO A 70 -7.80 -13.67 5.52
CA PRO A 70 -8.31 -12.96 4.36
C PRO A 70 -7.93 -11.47 4.40
N LEU A 71 -7.43 -10.96 3.29
CA LEU A 71 -7.08 -9.56 3.08
C LEU A 71 -8.14 -8.87 2.24
N GLU A 72 -8.32 -7.57 2.46
CA GLU A 72 -9.18 -6.73 1.65
C GLU A 72 -8.54 -6.54 0.26
N MET A 73 -9.28 -6.91 -0.77
CA MET A 73 -8.78 -6.99 -2.14
C MET A 73 -9.88 -6.67 -3.15
N ASP A 74 -9.51 -6.03 -4.26
CA ASP A 74 -10.41 -5.80 -5.39
C ASP A 74 -10.54 -7.01 -6.33
N GLU A 75 -11.35 -6.85 -7.37
CA GLU A 75 -11.59 -7.88 -8.39
C GLU A 75 -10.38 -8.18 -9.31
N PHE A 76 -9.34 -7.33 -9.26
CA PHE A 76 -8.14 -7.40 -10.10
C PHE A 76 -6.89 -7.86 -9.34
N SER A 77 -7.08 -8.55 -8.21
CA SER A 77 -5.99 -9.09 -7.39
C SER A 77 -5.13 -8.03 -6.68
N ARG A 78 -5.65 -6.80 -6.51
CA ARG A 78 -4.95 -5.68 -5.87
C ARG A 78 -5.50 -5.48 -4.47
N LEU A 79 -4.60 -5.32 -3.49
CA LEU A 79 -5.00 -5.08 -2.11
C LEU A 79 -5.64 -3.68 -1.97
N ILE A 80 -6.71 -3.58 -1.19
CA ILE A 80 -7.42 -2.33 -0.91
C ILE A 80 -7.47 -2.05 0.61
N PRO A 81 -7.61 -0.78 1.04
CA PRO A 81 -7.56 -0.43 2.45
C PRO A 81 -8.74 -0.97 3.22
N ALA A 82 -8.47 -1.52 4.40
CA ALA A 82 -9.50 -2.08 5.25
C ALA A 82 -10.47 -1.00 5.76
N SER A 83 -11.71 -1.07 5.30
CA SER A 83 -12.72 -0.02 5.52
C SER A 83 -13.11 0.21 6.98
N ASN A 84 -12.80 -0.74 7.87
CA ASN A 84 -12.97 -0.60 9.30
C ASN A 84 -11.90 0.31 9.94
N ARG A 85 -10.68 0.33 9.38
CA ARG A 85 -9.55 1.17 9.83
C ARG A 85 -9.44 2.47 9.04
N PHE A 86 -9.86 2.42 7.77
CA PHE A 86 -9.90 3.55 6.84
C PHE A 86 -11.32 3.78 6.34
N PRO A 87 -12.21 4.40 7.13
CA PRO A 87 -13.60 4.62 6.73
C PRO A 87 -13.77 5.41 5.43
N LEU A 88 -12.82 6.28 5.08
CA LEU A 88 -12.85 7.02 3.81
C LEU A 88 -12.53 6.14 2.60
N SER A 89 -12.00 4.92 2.78
CA SER A 89 -11.74 4.00 1.68
C SER A 89 -13.01 3.33 1.12
N LYS A 90 -14.15 3.50 1.81
CA LYS A 90 -15.46 3.00 1.38
C LYS A 90 -15.84 3.50 -0.01
N ASP A 91 -16.74 2.75 -0.65
CA ASP A 91 -17.27 3.05 -1.98
C ASP A 91 -16.17 3.10 -3.06
N ASN A 92 -15.18 2.20 -2.95
CA ASN A 92 -14.05 2.05 -3.88
C ASN A 92 -13.15 3.30 -3.99
N GLN A 93 -13.12 4.15 -2.96
CA GLN A 93 -12.28 5.35 -2.97
C GLN A 93 -10.82 5.05 -2.58
N GLY A 94 -10.57 3.91 -1.91
CA GLY A 94 -9.22 3.51 -1.50
C GLY A 94 -8.53 4.59 -0.67
N PHE A 95 -7.26 4.90 -0.95
CA PHE A 95 -6.54 5.93 -0.21
C PHE A 95 -6.73 7.35 -0.75
N LYS A 96 -7.47 7.54 -1.85
CA LYS A 96 -7.60 8.84 -2.51
C LYS A 96 -8.05 9.97 -1.57
N PRO A 97 -9.08 9.81 -0.71
CA PRO A 97 -9.52 10.90 0.15
C PRO A 97 -8.49 11.23 1.24
N LEU A 98 -7.82 10.21 1.80
CA LEU A 98 -6.77 10.40 2.81
C LEU A 98 -5.55 11.10 2.21
N ALA A 99 -5.10 10.66 1.03
CA ALA A 99 -4.00 11.29 0.31
C ALA A 99 -4.33 12.75 -0.04
N ASN A 100 -5.56 13.04 -0.48
CA ASN A 100 -6.01 14.40 -0.75
C ASN A 100 -5.96 15.30 0.50
N ASP A 101 -6.40 14.81 1.66
CA ASP A 101 -6.31 15.55 2.93
C ASP A 101 -4.85 15.87 3.30
N ILE A 102 -3.95 14.89 3.16
CA ILE A 102 -2.51 15.05 3.40
C ILE A 102 -1.89 16.06 2.41
N HIS A 103 -2.25 15.97 1.13
CA HIS A 103 -1.79 16.90 0.10
C HIS A 103 -2.30 18.33 0.31
N GLN A 104 -3.53 18.52 0.81
CA GLN A 104 -4.06 19.85 1.14
C GLN A 104 -3.29 20.52 2.28
N LYS A 105 -2.69 19.72 3.18
CA LYS A 105 -1.75 20.20 4.21
C LYS A 105 -0.35 20.48 3.64
N GLY A 106 -0.15 20.23 2.36
CA GLY A 106 1.11 20.34 1.62
C GLY A 106 2.17 19.35 2.11
N LEU A 107 1.72 18.17 2.53
CA LEU A 107 2.55 16.99 2.80
C LEU A 107 2.40 16.01 1.62
N LYS A 108 3.15 14.92 1.65
CA LYS A 108 3.18 13.85 0.65
C LYS A 108 2.71 12.54 1.29
N PHE A 109 1.94 11.75 0.55
CA PHE A 109 1.44 10.46 1.01
C PHE A 109 2.30 9.30 0.51
N GLY A 110 2.53 8.31 1.37
CA GLY A 110 3.20 7.06 1.04
C GLY A 110 2.53 5.84 1.65
N ILE A 111 2.74 4.68 1.03
CA ILE A 111 2.20 3.39 1.48
C ILE A 111 3.27 2.32 1.46
N HIS A 112 3.23 1.38 2.39
CA HIS A 112 4.06 0.18 2.32
C HIS A 112 3.35 -0.92 1.51
N ILE A 113 4.07 -1.61 0.62
CA ILE A 113 3.55 -2.77 -0.10
C ILE A 113 4.42 -4.00 0.13
N MET A 114 3.78 -5.17 0.22
CA MET A 114 4.50 -6.44 0.21
C MET A 114 4.83 -6.86 -1.22
N ARG A 115 6.05 -7.33 -1.44
CA ARG A 115 6.46 -7.84 -2.75
C ARG A 115 5.59 -9.01 -3.17
N GLY A 116 5.00 -8.88 -4.36
CA GLY A 116 4.40 -9.98 -5.10
C GLY A 116 2.89 -9.81 -5.24
N ILE A 117 2.16 -10.93 -5.24
CA ILE A 117 0.70 -11.00 -5.43
C ILE A 117 0.04 -11.74 -4.24
N PRO A 118 -1.17 -11.34 -3.79
CA PRO A 118 -1.81 -11.99 -2.64
C PRO A 118 -1.99 -13.48 -2.83
N ARG A 119 -1.69 -14.28 -1.80
CA ARG A 119 -1.88 -15.74 -1.87
C ARG A 119 -3.34 -16.09 -2.17
N GLN A 120 -4.28 -15.35 -1.56
CA GLN A 120 -5.71 -15.53 -1.83
C GLN A 120 -6.06 -15.32 -3.30
N ALA A 121 -5.45 -14.34 -3.98
CA ALA A 121 -5.66 -14.10 -5.40
C ALA A 121 -5.20 -15.30 -6.24
N VAL A 122 -4.04 -15.86 -5.92
CA VAL A 122 -3.48 -17.05 -6.60
C VAL A 122 -4.36 -18.29 -6.38
N HIS A 123 -4.84 -18.48 -5.15
CA HIS A 123 -5.72 -19.61 -4.80
C HIS A 123 -7.09 -19.48 -5.48
N GLN A 124 -7.69 -18.29 -5.47
CA GLN A 124 -8.99 -18.00 -6.11
C GLN A 124 -8.88 -17.79 -7.63
N ASN A 125 -7.67 -17.64 -8.16
CA ASN A 125 -7.37 -17.37 -9.56
C ASN A 125 -8.08 -16.12 -10.11
N THR A 126 -8.02 -15.02 -9.36
CA THR A 126 -8.63 -13.74 -9.71
C THR A 126 -7.97 -13.09 -10.93
N ALA A 127 -8.68 -12.14 -11.55
CA ALA A 127 -8.24 -11.49 -12.78
C ALA A 127 -7.06 -10.54 -12.55
N ILE A 128 -6.33 -10.22 -13.62
CA ILE A 128 -5.32 -9.16 -13.64
C ILE A 128 -5.82 -8.09 -14.61
N SER A 129 -5.85 -6.83 -14.16
CA SER A 129 -6.30 -5.71 -14.99
C SER A 129 -5.47 -5.59 -16.28
N GLY A 130 -6.13 -5.28 -17.39
CA GLY A 130 -5.48 -5.06 -18.68
C GLY A 130 -4.98 -6.32 -19.40
N THR A 131 -5.27 -7.53 -18.90
CA THR A 131 -4.86 -8.78 -19.55
C THR A 131 -5.94 -9.87 -19.47
N ASN A 132 -5.78 -10.94 -20.24
CA ASN A 132 -6.57 -12.17 -20.09
C ASN A 132 -5.93 -13.18 -19.12
N LYS A 133 -4.81 -12.82 -18.49
CA LYS A 133 -4.09 -13.65 -17.51
C LYS A 133 -4.72 -13.51 -16.14
N ARG A 134 -4.46 -14.50 -15.29
CA ARG A 134 -4.96 -14.55 -13.93
C ARG A 134 -3.82 -14.66 -12.93
N ALA A 135 -4.12 -14.37 -11.66
CA ALA A 135 -3.14 -14.35 -10.59
C ALA A 135 -2.29 -15.63 -10.50
N ARG A 136 -2.87 -16.81 -10.80
CA ARG A 136 -2.16 -18.08 -10.75
C ARG A 136 -1.14 -18.26 -11.89
N ASP A 137 -1.36 -17.62 -13.03
CA ASP A 137 -0.50 -17.76 -14.21
C ASP A 137 0.87 -17.09 -14.02
N ILE A 138 0.91 -16.05 -13.17
CA ILE A 138 2.10 -15.22 -12.93
C ILE A 138 2.76 -15.50 -11.58
N ALA A 139 2.13 -16.30 -10.72
CA ALA A 139 2.64 -16.57 -9.38
C ALA A 139 3.89 -17.46 -9.42
N LYS A 140 4.81 -17.21 -8.49
CA LYS A 140 6.00 -18.01 -8.23
C LYS A 140 5.88 -18.67 -6.84
N PRO A 141 5.32 -19.89 -6.74
CA PRO A 141 4.97 -20.50 -5.46
C PRO A 141 6.17 -20.77 -4.53
N ASN A 142 7.36 -20.96 -5.09
CA ASN A 142 8.60 -21.17 -4.33
C ASN A 142 9.26 -19.86 -3.87
N SER A 143 8.69 -18.71 -4.18
CA SER A 143 9.14 -17.41 -3.70
C SER A 143 8.16 -16.90 -2.65
N ILE A 144 8.43 -17.16 -1.38
CA ILE A 144 7.64 -16.66 -0.25
C ILE A 144 8.45 -15.70 0.61
N CYS A 145 7.75 -14.88 1.39
CA CYS A 145 8.35 -14.15 2.49
C CYS A 145 8.47 -15.09 3.72
N PRO A 146 9.63 -15.18 4.39
CA PRO A 146 9.79 -16.07 5.55
C PRO A 146 9.11 -15.52 6.83
N TRP A 147 8.80 -14.23 6.88
CA TRP A 147 8.26 -13.56 8.07
C TRP A 147 6.82 -13.04 7.91
N ASN A 148 6.20 -13.20 6.74
CA ASN A 148 4.80 -12.81 6.48
C ASN A 148 4.15 -13.74 5.43
N THR A 149 2.85 -14.03 5.60
CA THR A 149 2.14 -15.05 4.81
C THR A 149 1.26 -14.48 3.70
N ASP A 150 1.27 -13.18 3.44
CA ASP A 150 0.24 -12.50 2.67
C ASP A 150 0.40 -12.73 1.16
N MET A 151 1.65 -12.80 0.68
CA MET A 151 1.96 -12.81 -0.74
C MET A 151 2.70 -14.08 -1.20
N TYR A 152 2.55 -14.41 -2.47
CA TYR A 152 3.55 -15.14 -3.25
C TYR A 152 4.36 -14.15 -4.09
N GLY A 153 5.60 -14.50 -4.41
CA GLY A 153 6.36 -13.78 -5.43
C GLY A 153 5.72 -13.91 -6.80
N ILE A 154 6.09 -13.01 -7.70
CA ILE A 154 5.69 -13.03 -9.10
C ILE A 154 6.86 -13.52 -9.94
N ASP A 155 6.58 -14.35 -10.94
CA ASP A 155 7.57 -14.79 -11.93
C ASP A 155 7.64 -13.75 -13.07
N SER A 156 8.74 -13.00 -13.11
CA SER A 156 8.96 -11.94 -14.10
C SER A 156 9.01 -12.42 -15.55
N ASN A 157 9.18 -13.73 -15.78
CA ASN A 157 9.19 -14.30 -17.13
C ASN A 157 7.79 -14.65 -17.64
N LYS A 158 6.75 -14.51 -16.81
CA LYS A 158 5.38 -14.82 -17.20
C LYS A 158 4.74 -13.63 -17.88
N ASP A 159 4.11 -13.90 -19.00
CA ASP A 159 3.19 -12.97 -19.65
C ASP A 159 2.08 -12.57 -18.66
N GLY A 160 1.85 -11.27 -18.48
CA GLY A 160 0.96 -10.68 -17.48
C GLY A 160 1.62 -10.26 -16.15
N ALA A 161 2.87 -10.67 -15.87
CA ALA A 161 3.56 -10.29 -14.63
C ALA A 161 3.82 -8.78 -14.52
N GLN A 162 4.27 -8.16 -15.61
CA GLN A 162 4.48 -6.71 -15.68
C GLN A 162 3.16 -5.96 -15.57
N ALA A 163 2.12 -6.42 -16.28
CA ALA A 163 0.80 -5.80 -16.26
C ALA A 163 0.18 -5.76 -14.86
N TYR A 164 0.44 -6.78 -14.03
CA TYR A 164 0.02 -6.75 -12.63
C TYR A 164 0.68 -5.61 -11.86
N TYR A 165 2.01 -5.47 -11.93
CA TYR A 165 2.69 -4.34 -11.28
C TYR A 165 2.23 -3.00 -11.84
N ASP A 166 2.11 -2.87 -13.16
CA ASP A 166 1.58 -1.65 -13.79
C ASP A 166 0.20 -1.29 -13.24
N SER A 167 -0.68 -2.28 -13.04
CA SER A 167 -2.01 -2.08 -12.48
C SER A 167 -2.02 -1.65 -11.01
N LEU A 168 -1.00 -2.05 -10.23
CA LEU A 168 -0.81 -1.60 -8.85
C LEU A 168 -0.36 -0.13 -8.83
N PHE A 169 0.66 0.22 -9.61
CA PHE A 169 1.15 1.60 -9.66
C PHE A 169 0.13 2.56 -10.27
N GLN A 170 -0.70 2.10 -11.20
CA GLN A 170 -1.85 2.87 -11.67
C GLN A 170 -2.83 3.15 -10.53
N LEU A 171 -3.19 2.15 -9.73
CA LEU A 171 -4.07 2.31 -8.57
C LEU A 171 -3.48 3.29 -7.54
N TYR A 172 -2.17 3.17 -7.26
CA TYR A 172 -1.49 4.04 -6.30
C TYR A 172 -1.41 5.48 -6.81
N ALA A 173 -1.19 5.68 -8.11
CA ALA A 173 -1.22 7.00 -8.74
C ALA A 173 -2.64 7.61 -8.72
N GLU A 174 -3.69 6.79 -8.94
CA GLU A 174 -5.09 7.22 -8.82
C GLU A 174 -5.47 7.66 -7.39
N TRP A 175 -4.85 7.03 -6.38
CA TRP A 175 -4.95 7.46 -4.99
C TRP A 175 -4.09 8.68 -4.67
N GLY A 176 -3.15 9.06 -5.53
CA GLY A 176 -2.22 10.16 -5.27
C GLY A 176 -1.03 9.76 -4.40
N SER A 177 -0.68 8.49 -4.26
CA SER A 177 0.54 8.10 -3.55
C SER A 177 1.77 8.57 -4.33
N GLY A 178 2.69 9.27 -3.64
CA GLY A 178 3.96 9.73 -4.19
C GLY A 178 5.16 8.86 -3.77
N LEU A 179 4.94 7.87 -2.91
CA LEU A 179 5.97 6.99 -2.36
C LEU A 179 5.40 5.59 -2.06
N CYS A 180 6.16 4.55 -2.40
CA CYS A 180 5.82 3.15 -2.18
C CYS A 180 7.07 2.29 -1.97
#